data_AF-A0A258R5V9-F1
#
_entry.id   AF-A0A258R5V9-F1
#
_cell.length_a   1.000
_cell.length_b   1.000
_cell.length_c   1.000
_cell.angle_alpha   90.00
_cell.angle_beta   90.00
_cell.angle_gamma   90.00
#
_symmetry.space_group_name_H-M   'P 1'
#
loop_
_entity.id
_entity.type
_entity.pdbx_description
1 polymer ?
#
loop_
_entity_poly.entity_id
_entity_poly.type
_entity_poly.pdbx_seq_one_letter_code
_entity_poly.pdbx_strand_id
1 'polypeptide(L)'
;MPDTIEGRFELVLLHTFLVCHRLKSGDEASRDMSQMVFDAFLDDMDRTLREMGVGDLSVPKRMKKIGQAFYGRAGVFDAALQADAAPDALDEAVARNVYEVEPAALGAPGRALAAYVRQAVAGLAATPAEVFARGEVHFPAPNAGEGAVHD
;
A
#
# COMPACT_ATOMS: atom_id res chain seq x y z
N MET A 1 11.23 1.37 7.30
CA MET A 1 10.22 2.11 8.07
C MET A 1 10.50 1.95 9.56
N PRO A 2 10.27 2.96 10.40
CA PRO A 2 10.36 2.82 11.85
C PRO A 2 9.40 1.74 12.35
N ASP A 3 9.82 0.94 13.34
CA ASP A 3 8.95 -0.05 13.98
C ASP A 3 8.06 0.65 15.04
N THR A 4 7.08 1.42 14.55
CA THR A 4 6.05 2.08 15.36
C THR A 4 4.66 1.67 14.89
N ILE A 5 3.62 2.04 15.64
CA ILE A 5 2.23 1.81 15.25
C ILE A 5 1.94 2.47 13.91
N GLU A 6 2.39 3.72 13.74
CA GLU A 6 2.23 4.48 12.50
C GLU A 6 3.01 3.82 11.35
N GLY A 7 4.25 3.37 11.60
CA GLY A 7 5.04 2.67 10.60
C GLY A 7 4.41 1.36 10.14
N ARG A 8 3.88 0.55 11.07
CA ARG A 8 3.16 -0.68 10.75
C ARG A 8 1.84 -0.40 10.02
N PHE A 9 1.08 0.61 10.46
CA PHE A 9 -0.14 1.07 9.79
C PHE A 9 0.15 1.43 8.33
N GLU A 10 1.20 2.20 8.08
CA GLU A 10 1.56 2.62 6.72
C GLU A 10 1.92 1.43 5.83
N LEU A 11 2.61 0.42 6.38
CA LEU A 11 2.90 -0.81 5.64
C LEU A 11 1.63 -1.60 5.33
N VAL A 12 0.72 -1.76 6.28
CA VAL A 12 -0.57 -2.46 6.05
C VAL A 12 -1.39 -1.72 5.00
N LEU A 13 -1.51 -0.39 5.13
CA LEU A 13 -2.22 0.46 4.18
C LEU A 13 -1.65 0.29 2.76
N LEU A 14 -0.32 0.33 2.62
CA LEU A 14 0.35 0.18 1.33
C LEU A 14 0.07 -1.19 0.69
N HIS A 15 0.13 -2.27 1.47
CA HIS A 15 -0.13 -3.62 0.93
C HIS A 15 -1.60 -3.83 0.59
N THR A 16 -2.52 -3.31 1.40
CA THR A 16 -3.95 -3.28 1.06
C THR A 16 -4.18 -2.51 -0.25
N PHE A 17 -3.52 -1.35 -0.43
CA PHE A 17 -3.57 -0.61 -1.68
C PHE A 17 -3.09 -1.47 -2.87
N LEU A 18 -1.95 -2.16 -2.76
CA LEU A 18 -1.40 -2.99 -3.84
C LEU A 18 -2.38 -4.10 -4.28
N VAL A 19 -3.06 -4.75 -3.33
CA VAL A 19 -4.08 -5.76 -3.60
C VAL A 19 -5.30 -5.14 -4.30
N CYS A 20 -5.83 -4.05 -3.75
CA CYS A 20 -6.97 -3.35 -4.34
C CYS A 20 -6.66 -2.81 -5.74
N HIS A 21 -5.46 -2.27 -5.95
CA HIS A 21 -4.98 -1.78 -7.25
C HIS A 21 -5.00 -2.89 -8.31
N ARG A 22 -4.52 -4.09 -7.97
CA ARG A 22 -4.56 -5.26 -8.87
C ARG A 22 -5.98 -5.71 -9.21
N LEU A 23 -6.91 -5.60 -8.26
CA LEU A 23 -8.29 -6.05 -8.43
C LEU A 23 -9.17 -5.03 -9.18
N LYS A 24 -8.85 -3.73 -9.08
CA LYS A 24 -9.62 -2.62 -9.65
C LYS A 24 -9.85 -2.72 -11.16
N SER A 25 -8.88 -3.25 -11.90
CA SER A 25 -8.95 -3.40 -13.37
C SER A 25 -9.64 -4.70 -13.84
N GLY A 26 -10.06 -5.56 -12.91
CA GLY A 26 -10.73 -6.82 -13.22
C GLY A 26 -12.23 -6.69 -13.54
N ASP A 27 -12.89 -7.83 -13.55
CA ASP A 27 -14.35 -7.97 -13.70
C ASP A 27 -15.10 -7.59 -12.42
N GLU A 28 -16.43 -7.77 -12.41
CA GLU A 28 -17.28 -7.47 -11.25
C GLU A 28 -16.84 -8.27 -10.00
N ALA A 29 -16.56 -9.56 -10.15
CA ALA A 29 -16.08 -10.40 -9.05
C ALA A 29 -14.76 -9.90 -8.46
N SER A 30 -13.84 -9.39 -9.29
CA SER A 30 -12.60 -8.77 -8.83
C SER A 30 -12.85 -7.50 -8.02
N ARG A 31 -13.81 -6.67 -8.44
CA ARG A 31 -14.17 -5.44 -7.71
C ARG A 31 -14.84 -5.75 -6.38
N ASP A 32 -15.71 -6.75 -6.33
CA ASP A 32 -16.31 -7.23 -5.09
C ASP A 32 -15.24 -7.76 -4.13
N MET A 33 -14.27 -8.52 -4.64
CA MET A 33 -13.10 -8.95 -3.87
C MET A 33 -12.30 -7.76 -3.33
N SER A 34 -12.10 -6.71 -4.13
CA SER A 34 -11.40 -5.50 -3.68
C SER A 34 -12.12 -4.82 -2.53
N GLN A 35 -13.46 -4.78 -2.56
CA GLN A 35 -14.26 -4.21 -1.49
C GLN A 35 -14.15 -5.08 -0.22
N MET A 36 -14.23 -6.41 -0.35
CA MET A 36 -14.06 -7.32 0.79
C MET A 36 -12.69 -7.18 1.47
N VAL A 37 -11.62 -7.01 0.69
CA VAL A 37 -10.27 -6.76 1.23
C VAL A 37 -10.21 -5.42 1.97
N PHE A 38 -10.81 -4.38 1.40
CA PHE A 38 -10.85 -3.06 2.04
C PHE A 38 -11.69 -3.05 3.33
N ASP A 39 -12.83 -3.74 3.34
CA ASP A 39 -13.67 -3.89 4.52
C ASP A 39 -12.95 -4.67 5.63
N ALA A 40 -12.25 -5.76 5.28
CA ALA A 40 -11.43 -6.50 6.23
C ALA A 40 -10.30 -5.65 6.82
N PHE A 41 -9.69 -4.78 6.01
CA PHE A 41 -8.72 -3.79 6.50
C PHE A 41 -9.36 -2.81 7.49
N LEU A 42 -10.56 -2.28 7.20
CA LEU A 42 -11.25 -1.39 8.13
C LEU A 42 -11.62 -2.09 9.45
N ASP A 43 -12.09 -3.33 9.40
CA ASP A 43 -12.41 -4.12 10.59
C ASP A 43 -11.17 -4.39 11.46
N ASP A 44 -10.02 -4.66 10.84
CA ASP A 44 -8.75 -4.83 11.53
C ASP A 44 -8.29 -3.52 12.20
N MET A 45 -8.46 -2.40 11.51
CA MET A 45 -8.12 -1.08 12.05
C MET A 45 -9.05 -0.66 13.21
N ASP A 46 -10.35 -0.94 13.13
CA ASP A 46 -11.30 -0.68 14.23
C ASP A 46 -10.92 -1.48 15.47
N ARG A 47 -10.65 -2.78 15.29
CA ARG A 47 -10.20 -3.67 16.38
C ARG A 47 -8.90 -3.17 17.00
N THR A 48 -7.91 -2.85 16.18
CA THR A 48 -6.60 -2.34 16.63
C THR A 48 -6.76 -1.06 17.46
N LEU A 49 -7.60 -0.11 17.01
CA LEU A 49 -7.87 1.12 17.78
C LEU A 49 -8.48 0.82 19.15
N ARG A 50 -9.45 -0.09 19.21
CA ARG A 50 -10.11 -0.49 20.47
C ARG A 50 -9.16 -1.21 21.41
N GLU A 51 -8.33 -2.10 20.88
CA GLU A 51 -7.29 -2.81 21.65
C GLU A 51 -6.24 -1.86 22.23
N MET A 52 -5.95 -0.75 21.54
CA MET A 52 -5.11 0.33 22.06
C MET A 52 -5.81 1.25 23.07
N GLY A 53 -7.05 0.92 23.48
CA GLY A 53 -7.81 1.69 24.47
C GLY A 53 -8.39 3.00 23.92
N VAL A 54 -8.49 3.17 22.60
CA VAL A 54 -9.21 4.31 22.02
C VAL A 54 -10.70 4.17 22.34
N GLY A 55 -11.23 5.12 23.11
CA GLY A 55 -12.63 5.06 23.57
C GLY A 55 -13.66 5.15 22.44
N ASP A 56 -14.83 4.53 22.66
CA ASP A 56 -15.91 4.37 21.68
C ASP A 56 -16.35 5.67 21.00
N LEU A 57 -16.31 6.80 21.72
CA LEU A 57 -16.67 8.11 21.17
C LEU A 57 -15.65 8.64 20.15
N SER A 58 -14.39 8.20 20.22
CA SER A 58 -13.30 8.64 19.33
C SER A 58 -13.09 7.72 18.13
N VAL A 59 -13.46 6.43 18.24
CA VAL A 59 -13.23 5.43 17.19
C VAL A 59 -13.85 5.84 15.85
N PRO A 60 -15.13 6.27 15.75
CA PRO A 60 -15.72 6.66 14.46
C PRO A 60 -14.95 7.78 13.74
N LYS A 61 -14.44 8.75 14.50
CA LYS A 61 -13.64 9.86 13.96
C LYS A 61 -12.28 9.38 13.45
N ARG A 62 -11.67 8.40 14.14
CA ARG A 62 -10.40 7.80 13.72
C ARG A 62 -10.59 6.93 12.48
N MET A 63 -11.62 6.09 12.44
CA MET A 63 -11.98 5.28 11.27
C MET A 63 -12.24 6.13 10.03
N LYS A 64 -12.95 7.26 10.17
CA LYS A 64 -13.14 8.21 9.08
C LYS A 64 -11.81 8.74 8.53
N LYS A 65 -10.86 9.07 9.42
CA LYS A 65 -9.51 9.53 9.00
C LYS A 65 -8.74 8.43 8.30
N ILE A 66 -8.82 7.18 8.77
CA ILE A 66 -8.18 6.02 8.14
C ILE A 66 -8.70 5.82 6.71
N GLY A 67 -10.01 5.83 6.51
CA GLY A 67 -10.60 5.74 5.17
C GLY A 67 -10.15 6.88 4.25
N GLN A 68 -10.16 8.13 4.73
CA GLN A 68 -9.68 9.29 3.97
C GLN A 68 -8.19 9.17 3.61
N ALA A 69 -7.38 8.72 4.56
CA ALA A 69 -5.96 8.46 4.38
C ALA A 69 -5.70 7.37 3.33
N PHE A 70 -6.50 6.31 3.32
CA PHE A 70 -6.40 5.25 2.32
C PHE A 70 -6.72 5.78 0.92
N TYR A 71 -7.90 6.37 0.72
CA TYR A 71 -8.32 6.82 -0.62
C TYR A 71 -7.44 7.94 -1.17
N GLY A 72 -6.99 8.86 -0.31
CA GLY A 72 -6.06 9.92 -0.71
C GLY A 72 -4.74 9.34 -1.25
N ARG A 73 -4.13 8.40 -0.52
CA ARG A 73 -2.88 7.75 -0.94
C ARG A 73 -3.08 6.84 -2.15
N ALA A 74 -4.17 6.08 -2.18
CA ALA A 74 -4.49 5.21 -3.31
C ALA A 74 -4.60 6.00 -4.62
N GLY A 75 -5.24 7.17 -4.60
CA GLY A 75 -5.30 8.05 -5.78
C GLY A 75 -3.93 8.58 -6.21
N VAL A 76 -3.08 8.97 -5.26
CA VAL A 76 -1.72 9.45 -5.57
C VAL A 76 -0.85 8.33 -6.15
N PHE A 77 -0.88 7.13 -5.55
CA PHE A 77 -0.13 5.99 -6.07
C PHE A 77 -0.66 5.53 -7.42
N ASP A 78 -1.99 5.45 -7.61
CA ASP A 78 -2.61 5.14 -8.91
C ASP A 78 -2.13 6.09 -10.01
N ALA A 79 -2.07 7.40 -9.72
CA ALA A 79 -1.59 8.41 -10.67
C ALA A 79 -0.09 8.24 -10.96
N ALA A 80 0.72 7.99 -9.94
CA ALA A 80 2.17 7.77 -10.09
C ALA A 80 2.53 6.46 -10.80
N LEU A 81 1.60 5.52 -10.89
CA LEU A 81 1.75 4.22 -11.56
C LEU A 81 1.21 4.21 -13.01
N GLN A 82 0.65 5.31 -13.51
CA GLN A 82 0.21 5.38 -14.90
C GLN A 82 1.39 5.29 -15.87
N ALA A 83 1.14 4.75 -17.06
CA ALA A 83 2.18 4.54 -18.08
C ALA A 83 2.80 5.85 -18.59
N ASP A 84 2.06 6.96 -18.52
CA ASP A 84 2.47 8.30 -18.92
C ASP A 84 2.94 9.18 -17.76
N ALA A 85 3.02 8.63 -16.54
CA ALA A 85 3.54 9.34 -15.37
C ALA A 85 5.04 9.68 -15.53
N ALA A 86 5.46 10.77 -14.88
CA ALA A 86 6.87 11.14 -14.83
C ALA A 86 7.71 10.01 -14.19
N PRO A 87 8.97 9.79 -14.63
CA PRO A 87 9.79 8.69 -14.12
C PRO A 87 9.97 8.67 -12.58
N ASP A 88 9.97 9.85 -11.97
CA ASP A 88 10.12 10.09 -10.53
C ASP A 88 8.80 10.25 -9.79
N ALA A 89 7.64 10.17 -10.45
CA ALA A 89 6.33 10.41 -9.85
C ALA A 89 6.06 9.54 -8.61
N LEU A 90 6.50 8.28 -8.63
CA LEU A 90 6.33 7.38 -7.48
C LEU A 90 7.30 7.69 -6.34
N ASP A 91 8.51 8.16 -6.66
CA ASP A 91 9.47 8.62 -5.66
C ASP A 91 8.88 9.86 -4.95
N GLU A 92 8.31 10.81 -5.71
CA GLU A 92 7.61 11.96 -5.13
C GLU A 92 6.39 11.55 -4.27
N ALA A 93 5.59 10.60 -4.75
CA ALA A 93 4.44 10.08 -4.02
C ALA A 93 4.87 9.48 -2.67
N VAL A 94 5.91 8.64 -2.65
CA VAL A 94 6.45 8.04 -1.43
C VAL A 94 7.05 9.09 -0.51
N ALA A 95 7.80 10.06 -1.04
CA ALA A 95 8.37 11.14 -0.24
C ALA A 95 7.29 11.90 0.54
N ARG A 96 6.24 12.34 -0.15
CA ARG A 96 5.21 13.18 0.45
C ARG A 96 4.22 12.41 1.34
N ASN A 97 3.88 11.16 1.00
CA ASN A 97 2.77 10.45 1.63
C ASN A 97 3.16 9.37 2.63
N VAL A 98 4.40 8.87 2.54
CA VAL A 98 4.93 7.81 3.43
C VAL A 98 5.97 8.38 4.38
N TYR A 99 6.92 9.16 3.85
CA TYR A 99 8.02 9.73 4.65
C TYR A 99 7.75 11.16 5.12
N GLU A 100 6.72 11.83 4.57
CA GLU A 100 6.35 13.21 4.88
C GLU A 100 7.53 14.19 4.73
N VAL A 101 8.34 13.99 3.68
CA VAL A 101 9.49 14.84 3.33
C VAL A 101 9.34 15.44 1.94
N GLU A 102 10.10 16.50 1.66
CA GLU A 102 10.23 16.99 0.28
C GLU A 102 10.90 15.95 -0.61
N PRO A 103 10.51 15.82 -1.90
CA PRO A 103 11.08 14.82 -2.81
C PRO A 103 12.62 14.83 -2.89
N ALA A 104 13.22 16.02 -2.84
CA ALA A 104 14.68 16.17 -2.85
C ALA A 104 15.37 15.57 -1.62
N ALA A 105 14.66 15.41 -0.50
CA ALA A 105 15.16 14.81 0.73
C ALA A 105 14.90 13.30 0.81
N LEU A 106 14.33 12.68 -0.24
CA LEU A 106 14.06 11.25 -0.25
C LEU A 106 15.36 10.43 -0.29
N GLY A 107 15.71 9.86 0.86
CA GLY A 107 16.85 8.98 1.02
C GLY A 107 16.67 7.60 0.37
N ALA A 108 17.74 6.79 0.43
CA ALA A 108 17.76 5.44 -0.12
C ALA A 108 16.58 4.54 0.34
N PRO A 109 16.15 4.54 1.62
CA PRO A 109 15.02 3.73 2.05
C PRO A 109 13.69 4.08 1.36
N GLY A 110 13.47 5.36 1.05
CA GLY A 110 12.28 5.81 0.35
C GLY A 110 12.29 5.43 -1.13
N ARG A 111 13.44 5.56 -1.78
CA ARG A 111 13.64 5.11 -3.16
C ARG A 111 13.50 3.59 -3.29
N ALA A 112 14.02 2.84 -2.32
CA ALA A 112 13.84 1.39 -2.23
C ALA A 112 12.36 1.01 -2.09
N LEU A 113 11.59 1.75 -1.28
CA LEU A 113 10.14 1.53 -1.16
C LEU A 113 9.40 1.85 -2.47
N ALA A 114 9.76 2.93 -3.17
CA ALA A 114 9.19 3.23 -4.49
C ALA A 114 9.52 2.12 -5.50
N ALA A 115 10.76 1.62 -5.53
CA ALA A 115 11.14 0.49 -6.37
C ALA A 115 10.36 -0.79 -6.01
N TYR A 116 10.20 -1.07 -4.72
CA TYR A 116 9.39 -2.18 -4.22
C TYR A 116 7.94 -2.09 -4.70
N VAL A 117 7.31 -0.92 -4.62
CA VAL A 117 5.94 -0.71 -5.09
C VAL A 117 5.82 -1.00 -6.59
N ARG A 118 6.75 -0.52 -7.43
CA ARG A 118 6.75 -0.84 -8.88
C ARG A 118 6.87 -2.35 -9.11
N GLN A 119 7.78 -3.02 -8.41
CA GLN A 119 7.97 -4.47 -8.53
C GLN A 119 6.74 -5.25 -8.07
N ALA A 120 6.10 -4.83 -6.98
CA ALA A 120 4.90 -5.46 -6.45
C ALA A 120 3.74 -5.31 -7.43
N VAL A 121 3.50 -4.12 -7.97
CA VAL A 121 2.46 -3.90 -8.99
C VAL A 121 2.68 -4.81 -10.20
N ALA A 122 3.91 -4.86 -10.74
CA ALA A 122 4.23 -5.72 -11.87
C ALA A 122 4.06 -7.22 -11.56
N GLY A 123 4.53 -7.67 -10.39
CA GLY A 123 4.42 -9.06 -9.95
C GLY A 123 2.98 -9.49 -9.75
N LEU A 124 2.18 -8.67 -9.06
CA LEU A 124 0.76 -8.95 -8.84
C LEU A 124 -0.03 -8.94 -10.15
N ALA A 125 0.29 -8.04 -11.08
CA ALA A 125 -0.31 -8.01 -12.42
C ALA A 125 0.01 -9.29 -13.23
N ALA A 126 1.21 -9.86 -13.05
CA ALA A 126 1.62 -11.10 -13.71
C ALA A 126 0.96 -12.36 -13.11
N THR A 127 0.43 -12.29 -11.89
CA THR A 127 -0.29 -13.41 -11.26
C THR A 127 -1.64 -13.65 -11.98
N PRO A 128 -1.93 -14.88 -12.42
CA PRO A 128 -3.22 -15.23 -13.02
C PRO A 128 -4.39 -14.88 -12.11
N ALA A 129 -5.49 -14.36 -12.68
CA ALA A 129 -6.64 -13.90 -11.90
C ALA A 129 -7.25 -15.01 -11.04
N GLU A 130 -7.28 -16.25 -11.53
CA GLU A 130 -7.82 -17.41 -10.82
C GLU A 130 -6.95 -17.81 -9.63
N VAL A 131 -5.63 -17.61 -9.72
CA VAL A 131 -4.67 -17.82 -8.62
C VAL A 131 -4.86 -16.74 -7.56
N PHE A 132 -4.90 -15.49 -8.00
CA PHE A 132 -5.12 -14.34 -7.14
C PHE A 132 -6.45 -14.43 -6.37
N ALA A 133 -7.52 -14.85 -7.05
CA ALA A 133 -8.86 -15.00 -6.48
C ALA A 133 -8.94 -16.09 -5.38
N ARG A 134 -7.98 -17.01 -5.33
CA ARG A 134 -7.86 -18.00 -4.23
C ARG A 134 -7.08 -17.48 -3.03
N GLY A 135 -6.64 -16.22 -3.06
CA GLY A 135 -5.83 -15.61 -2.00
C GLY A 135 -4.34 -15.91 -2.11
N GLU A 136 -3.89 -16.48 -3.23
CA GLU A 136 -2.46 -16.72 -3.48
C GLU A 136 -1.79 -15.41 -3.95
N VAL A 137 -1.45 -14.56 -2.97
CA VAL A 137 -0.82 -13.25 -3.18
C VAL A 137 0.66 -13.32 -2.85
N HIS A 138 1.52 -13.02 -3.84
CA HIS A 138 2.96 -13.01 -3.68
C HIS A 138 3.51 -11.59 -3.86
N PHE A 139 4.06 -11.04 -2.77
CA PHE A 139 4.80 -9.79 -2.80
C PHE A 139 6.29 -10.07 -3.04
N PRO A 140 7.03 -9.14 -3.69
CA PRO A 140 8.46 -9.27 -3.85
C PRO A 140 9.16 -9.24 -2.48
N ALA A 141 10.37 -9.79 -2.40
CA ALA A 141 11.19 -9.61 -1.21
C ALA A 141 11.62 -8.13 -1.13
N PRO A 142 11.52 -7.46 0.04
CA PRO A 142 11.87 -6.05 0.18
C PRO A 142 13.35 -5.76 -0.13
N ASN A 143 14.21 -6.78 -0.08
CA ASN A 143 15.65 -6.68 -0.34
C ASN A 143 16.05 -7.21 -1.72
N ALA A 144 15.12 -7.45 -2.65
CA ALA A 144 15.42 -7.99 -3.98
C ALA A 144 16.30 -7.05 -4.86
N GLY A 145 16.64 -5.85 -4.38
CA GLY A 145 17.64 -4.94 -4.97
C GLY A 145 19.08 -5.17 -4.51
N GLU A 146 19.33 -6.06 -3.54
CA GLU A 146 20.69 -6.46 -3.11
C GLU A 146 21.00 -7.89 -3.60
N GLY A 147 21.13 -8.03 -4.93
CA GLY A 147 21.66 -9.23 -5.55
C GLY A 147 23.06 -8.99 -6.12
N ALA A 148 24.05 -9.68 -5.54
CA ALA A 148 25.40 -9.95 -6.06
C ALA A 148 26.47 -8.84 -5.95
N VAL A 149 27.00 -8.64 -4.74
CA VAL A 149 28.46 -8.53 -4.55
C VAL A 149 28.82 -9.34 -3.32
N HIS A 150 28.95 -10.65 -3.50
CA HIS A 150 29.76 -11.47 -2.61
C HIS A 150 30.85 -12.05 -3.50
N ASP A 151 32.01 -11.40 -3.47
CA ASP A 151 33.32 -11.98 -3.77
C ASP A 151 34.20 -11.75 -2.54
#